data_AF-A0A0W1AME1-F1
#
_entry.id   AF-A0A0W1AME1-F1
#
_cell.length_a   1.000
_cell.length_b   1.000
_cell.length_c   1.000
_cell.angle_alpha   90.00
_cell.angle_beta   90.00
_cell.angle_gamma   90.00
#
_symmetry.space_group_name_H-M   'P 1'
#
loop_
_entity.id
_entity.type
_entity.pdbx_description
1 polymer ?
#
loop_
_entity_poly.entity_id
_entity_poly.type
_entity_poly.pdbx_seq_one_letter_code
_entity_poly.pdbx_strand_id
1 'polypeptide(L)'
;MNRNNLSLNTLLTQSAKILFLFLFSMSLAIANEHPISQVIIPKTIPEIFQEIDEYNLALYKMIENNQLNEVHYHVFAVLELVNALPNLSQQLSPAQLKMLQNTIASVKKLATQMDASSDANDKEAAQSHFEKLRTIIDELHTYYSIKKHTQ
;
A
#
# COMPACT_ATOMS: atom_id res chain seq x y z
N MET A 1 -66.69 -6.84 13.73
CA MET A 1 -65.96 -5.95 14.66
C MET A 1 -64.62 -6.59 14.96
N ASN A 2 -63.58 -5.75 14.93
CA ASN A 2 -62.17 -5.94 15.27
C ASN A 2 -61.18 -6.60 14.28
N ARG A 3 -60.28 -5.75 13.82
CA ARG A 3 -59.03 -5.97 13.07
C ARG A 3 -57.98 -6.59 14.00
N ASN A 4 -56.98 -7.25 13.44
CA ASN A 4 -55.58 -7.02 13.83
C ASN A 4 -54.65 -7.48 12.71
N ASN A 5 -53.97 -6.49 12.13
CA ASN A 5 -52.92 -6.63 11.14
C ASN A 5 -51.66 -7.18 11.84
N LEU A 6 -51.10 -8.29 11.36
CA LEU A 6 -49.72 -8.64 11.66
C LEU A 6 -48.83 -8.39 10.43
N SER A 7 -48.19 -7.21 10.49
CA SER A 7 -46.87 -6.85 9.97
C SER A 7 -46.19 -7.83 8.99
N LEU A 8 -46.12 -7.42 7.71
CA LEU A 8 -45.33 -8.00 6.63
C LEU A 8 -43.86 -7.48 6.61
N ASN A 9 -43.26 -7.17 7.77
CA ASN A 9 -41.99 -6.43 7.82
C ASN A 9 -40.82 -7.18 8.48
N THR A 10 -40.74 -8.50 8.34
CA THR A 10 -39.59 -9.29 8.84
C THR A 10 -38.98 -10.25 7.82
N LEU A 11 -39.13 -9.94 6.51
CA LEU A 11 -38.52 -10.71 5.41
C LEU A 11 -37.50 -9.92 4.57
N LEU A 12 -36.99 -8.79 5.09
CA LEU A 12 -36.02 -7.93 4.39
C LEU A 12 -34.72 -7.68 5.17
N THR A 13 -34.37 -8.54 6.13
CA THR A 13 -33.09 -8.42 6.87
C THR A 13 -32.21 -9.67 6.82
N GLN A 14 -32.60 -10.69 6.04
CA GLN A 14 -31.81 -11.93 5.89
C GLN A 14 -30.94 -11.97 4.62
N SER A 15 -31.21 -11.11 3.62
CA SER A 15 -30.47 -11.08 2.34
C SER A 15 -29.27 -10.12 2.32
N ALA A 16 -29.17 -9.17 3.26
CA ALA A 16 -28.06 -8.22 3.30
C ALA A 16 -26.76 -8.80 3.91
N LYS A 17 -26.85 -9.88 4.71
CA LYS A 17 -25.66 -10.49 5.35
C LYS A 17 -24.93 -11.49 4.45
N ILE A 18 -25.60 -12.08 3.46
CA ILE A 18 -24.97 -13.08 2.57
C ILE A 18 -24.13 -12.41 1.48
N LEU A 19 -24.50 -11.20 1.05
CA LEU A 19 -23.71 -10.44 0.07
C LEU A 19 -22.44 -9.82 0.69
N PHE A 20 -22.42 -9.56 2.01
CA PHE A 20 -21.24 -9.05 2.71
C PHE A 20 -20.23 -10.16 3.08
N LEU A 21 -20.67 -11.42 3.14
CA LEU A 21 -19.79 -12.58 3.39
C LEU A 21 -19.04 -13.08 2.13
N PHE A 22 -19.47 -12.66 0.94
CA PHE A 22 -18.83 -13.05 -0.32
C PHE A 22 -17.62 -12.17 -0.71
N LEU A 23 -17.48 -10.98 -0.10
CA LEU A 23 -16.32 -10.10 -0.31
C LEU A 23 -15.19 -10.34 0.68
N PHE A 24 -15.40 -11.17 1.71
CA PHE A 24 -14.39 -11.46 2.74
C PHE A 24 -13.72 -12.84 2.57
N SER A 25 -14.08 -13.61 1.55
CA SER A 25 -13.67 -15.02 1.40
C SER A 25 -12.68 -15.29 0.25
N MET A 26 -12.12 -14.27 -0.41
CA MET A 26 -11.15 -14.45 -1.51
C MET A 26 -9.70 -14.09 -1.18
N SER A 27 -9.27 -14.22 0.08
CA SER A 27 -7.83 -14.16 0.39
C SER A 27 -7.46 -15.11 1.52
N LEU A 28 -7.84 -16.38 1.39
CA LEU A 28 -7.29 -17.45 2.21
C LEU A 28 -6.91 -18.64 1.32
N ALA A 29 -5.80 -18.49 0.61
CA ALA A 29 -4.84 -19.53 0.22
C ALA A 29 -4.02 -19.05 -1.00
N ILE A 30 -2.83 -18.51 -0.75
CA ILE A 30 -1.69 -18.82 -1.59
C ILE A 30 -0.61 -19.33 -0.65
N ALA A 31 -0.48 -20.65 -0.60
CA ALA A 31 0.62 -21.34 0.05
C ALA A 31 1.67 -21.64 -1.03
N ASN A 32 2.91 -21.20 -0.78
CA ASN A 32 4.17 -21.77 -1.27
C ASN A 32 4.44 -21.90 -2.77
N GLU A 33 4.05 -20.91 -3.57
CA GLU A 33 4.93 -20.41 -4.63
C GLU A 33 4.80 -18.90 -4.57
N HIS A 34 5.91 -18.16 -4.49
CA HIS A 34 5.90 -16.73 -4.73
C HIS A 34 5.99 -16.56 -6.23
N PRO A 35 4.88 -16.47 -7.00
CA PRO A 35 4.99 -15.84 -8.29
C PRO A 35 5.57 -14.47 -8.00
N ILE A 36 6.71 -14.15 -8.61
CA ILE A 36 7.20 -12.78 -8.69
C ILE A 36 6.10 -12.05 -9.45
N SER A 37 5.05 -11.65 -8.75
CA SER A 37 3.93 -10.90 -9.31
C SER A 37 4.56 -9.56 -9.62
N GLN A 38 4.88 -9.37 -10.90
CA GLN A 38 5.46 -8.14 -11.39
C GLN A 38 4.61 -6.99 -10.86
N VAL A 39 5.26 -6.01 -10.25
CA VAL A 39 4.57 -4.84 -9.70
C VAL A 39 3.91 -4.14 -10.87
N ILE A 40 2.59 -4.06 -10.84
CA ILE A 40 1.84 -3.38 -11.88
C ILE A 40 2.05 -1.89 -11.66
N ILE A 41 2.71 -1.22 -12.60
CA ILE A 41 2.93 0.23 -12.53
C ILE A 41 1.73 0.96 -13.11
N PRO A 42 0.94 1.68 -12.30
CA PRO A 42 -0.20 2.45 -12.80
C PRO A 42 0.24 3.60 -13.71
N LYS A 43 -0.70 4.11 -14.52
CA LYS A 43 -0.40 5.14 -15.52
C LYS A 43 -0.51 6.56 -14.97
N THR A 44 -1.07 6.72 -13.78
CA THR A 44 -1.30 8.03 -13.18
C THR A 44 -0.65 8.13 -11.80
N ILE A 45 -0.23 9.35 -11.44
CA ILE A 45 0.37 9.62 -10.13
C ILE A 45 -0.57 9.25 -8.97
N PRO A 46 -1.88 9.59 -9.00
CA PRO A 46 -2.79 9.20 -7.92
C PRO A 46 -2.91 7.69 -7.75
N GLU A 47 -2.98 6.92 -8.85
CA GLU A 47 -3.04 5.46 -8.78
C GLU A 47 -1.71 4.85 -8.27
N ILE A 48 -0.55 5.44 -8.61
CA ILE A 48 0.73 5.03 -8.01
C ILE A 48 0.70 5.19 -6.49
N PHE A 49 0.21 6.31 -5.98
CA PHE A 49 0.14 6.52 -4.53
C PHE A 49 -0.86 5.57 -3.86
N GLN A 50 -2.00 5.30 -4.49
CA GLN A 50 -2.92 4.27 -3.99
C GLN A 50 -2.21 2.91 -3.86
N GLU A 51 -1.48 2.48 -4.89
CA GLU A 51 -0.76 1.21 -4.86
C GLU A 51 0.35 1.21 -3.78
N ILE A 52 1.07 2.33 -3.62
CA ILE A 52 2.06 2.50 -2.55
C ILE A 52 1.40 2.34 -1.17
N ASP A 53 0.20 2.91 -0.96
CA ASP A 53 -0.54 2.79 0.30
C ASP A 53 -0.94 1.34 0.59
N GLU A 54 -1.34 0.59 -0.44
CA GLU A 54 -1.66 -0.83 -0.33
C GLU A 54 -0.44 -1.66 0.08
N TYR A 55 0.72 -1.42 -0.55
CA TYR A 55 1.97 -2.08 -0.17
C TYR A 55 2.48 -1.67 1.22
N ASN A 56 2.34 -0.41 1.62
CA ASN A 56 2.68 0.05 2.96
C ASN A 56 1.81 -0.61 4.04
N LEU A 57 0.51 -0.76 3.78
CA LEU A 57 -0.40 -1.48 4.66
C LEU A 57 -0.02 -2.96 4.77
N ALA A 58 0.34 -3.60 3.66
CA ALA A 58 0.83 -4.97 3.65
C ALA A 58 2.14 -5.11 4.45
N LEU A 59 3.13 -4.24 4.21
CA LEU A 59 4.39 -4.19 4.96
C LEU A 59 4.18 -4.09 6.47
N TYR A 60 3.33 -3.16 6.89
CA TYR A 60 2.98 -2.99 8.30
C TYR A 60 2.46 -4.29 8.90
N LYS A 61 1.50 -4.95 8.24
CA LYS A 61 0.93 -6.22 8.69
C LYS A 61 1.97 -7.35 8.74
N MET A 62 2.86 -7.43 7.74
CA MET A 62 3.91 -8.46 7.72
C MET A 62 4.88 -8.29 8.88
N ILE A 63 5.33 -7.07 9.15
CA ILE A 63 6.23 -6.78 10.28
C ILE A 63 5.50 -7.05 11.61
N GLU A 64 4.26 -6.57 11.75
CA GLU A 64 3.43 -6.78 12.95
C GLU A 64 3.26 -8.28 13.25
N ASN A 65 2.94 -9.09 12.24
CA ASN A 65 2.75 -10.53 12.33
C ASN A 65 4.05 -11.35 12.32
N ASN A 66 5.22 -10.70 12.35
CA ASN A 66 6.54 -11.35 12.30
C ASN A 66 6.78 -12.21 11.03
N GLN A 67 6.12 -11.87 9.93
CA GLN A 67 6.30 -12.46 8.59
C GLN A 67 7.46 -11.76 7.86
N LEU A 68 8.64 -11.78 8.46
CA LEU A 68 9.79 -10.99 7.99
C LEU A 68 10.29 -11.42 6.60
N ASN A 69 10.16 -12.71 6.26
CA ASN A 69 10.51 -13.26 4.96
C ASN A 69 9.71 -12.66 3.78
N GLU A 70 8.61 -11.95 4.05
CA GLU A 70 7.76 -11.31 3.04
C GLU A 70 8.11 -9.82 2.83
N VAL A 71 8.89 -9.23 3.74
CA VAL A 71 9.18 -7.78 3.76
C VAL A 71 9.86 -7.33 2.46
N HIS A 72 10.79 -8.12 1.94
CA HIS A 72 11.56 -7.75 0.76
C HIS A 72 10.67 -7.55 -0.48
N TYR A 73 9.68 -8.42 -0.71
CA TYR A 73 8.79 -8.30 -1.86
C TYR A 73 8.04 -6.96 -1.84
N HIS A 74 7.44 -6.63 -0.70
CA HIS A 74 6.60 -5.45 -0.59
C HIS A 74 7.42 -4.15 -0.56
N VAL A 75 8.59 -4.14 0.09
CA VAL A 75 9.41 -2.92 0.15
C VAL A 75 10.05 -2.58 -1.19
N PHE A 76 10.43 -3.60 -1.97
CA PHE A 76 10.92 -3.36 -3.33
C PHE A 76 9.80 -3.00 -4.30
N ALA A 77 8.56 -3.44 -4.06
CA ALA A 77 7.40 -2.96 -4.81
C ALA A 77 7.14 -1.47 -4.60
N VAL A 78 7.22 -0.98 -3.36
CA VAL A 78 7.18 0.46 -3.07
C VAL A 78 8.28 1.20 -3.82
N LEU A 79 9.52 0.69 -3.80
CA LEU A 79 10.62 1.30 -4.54
C LEU A 79 10.35 1.36 -6.05
N GLU A 80 9.80 0.30 -6.64
CA GLU A 80 9.48 0.26 -8.07
C GLU A 80 8.42 1.31 -8.45
N LEU A 81 7.38 1.45 -7.64
CA LEU A 81 6.33 2.45 -7.82
C LEU A 81 6.86 3.88 -7.68
N VAL A 82 7.70 4.15 -6.67
CA VAL A 82 8.33 5.47 -6.49
C VAL A 82 9.29 5.78 -7.65
N ASN A 83 9.99 4.78 -8.19
CA ASN A 83 10.85 4.91 -9.38
C ASN A 83 10.07 5.21 -10.66
N ALA A 84 8.77 4.95 -10.72
CA ALA A 84 7.93 5.29 -11.86
C ALA A 84 7.52 6.77 -11.90
N LEU A 85 7.53 7.45 -10.74
CA LEU A 85 7.08 8.85 -10.62
C LEU A 85 7.80 9.84 -11.55
N PRO A 86 9.14 9.79 -11.77
CA PRO A 86 9.82 10.73 -12.66
C PRO A 86 9.24 10.76 -14.09
N ASN A 87 8.87 9.60 -14.63
CA ASN A 87 8.33 9.51 -16.00
C ASN A 87 6.97 10.19 -16.14
N LEU A 88 6.18 10.23 -15.06
CA LEU A 88 4.88 10.88 -15.00
C LEU A 88 4.96 12.35 -14.55
N SER A 89 6.15 12.82 -14.19
CA SER A 89 6.37 14.12 -13.55
C SER A 89 7.16 15.08 -14.44
N GLN A 90 6.94 15.02 -15.75
CA GLN A 90 7.68 15.81 -16.77
C GLN A 90 7.52 17.33 -16.61
N GLN A 91 6.46 17.75 -15.93
CA GLN A 91 6.18 19.15 -15.60
C GLN A 91 7.01 19.71 -14.43
N LEU A 92 7.76 18.87 -13.71
CA LEU A 92 8.62 19.32 -12.62
C LEU A 92 9.82 20.11 -13.16
N SER A 93 10.18 21.18 -12.45
CA SER A 93 11.42 21.89 -12.73
C SER A 93 12.65 21.02 -12.44
N PRO A 94 13.84 21.34 -12.99
CA PRO A 94 15.06 20.58 -12.70
C PRO A 94 15.38 20.43 -11.21
N ALA A 95 15.11 21.48 -10.41
CA ALA A 95 15.30 21.44 -8.97
C ALA A 95 14.32 20.48 -8.28
N GLN A 96 13.06 20.46 -8.73
CA GLN A 96 12.04 19.55 -8.20
C GLN A 96 12.32 18.09 -8.58
N LEU A 97 12.74 17.86 -9.83
CA LEU A 97 13.16 16.53 -10.27
C LEU A 97 14.37 16.04 -9.46
N LYS A 98 15.32 16.93 -9.14
CA LYS A 98 16.46 16.59 -8.27
C LYS A 98 16.03 16.22 -6.85
N MET A 99 15.06 16.94 -6.27
CA MET A 99 14.45 16.56 -4.98
C MET A 99 13.84 15.16 -5.07
N LEU A 100 13.02 14.89 -6.09
CA LEU A 100 12.40 13.58 -6.30
C LEU A 100 13.43 12.45 -6.41
N GLN A 101 14.52 12.67 -7.16
CA GLN A 101 15.62 11.70 -7.27
C GLN A 101 16.32 11.43 -5.93
N ASN A 102 16.50 12.46 -5.10
CA ASN A 102 17.06 12.28 -3.77
C ASN A 102 16.10 11.50 -2.86
N THR A 103 14.79 11.74 -2.96
CA THR A 103 13.76 10.97 -2.25
C THR A 103 13.80 9.50 -2.66
N ILE A 104 13.85 9.21 -3.97
CA ILE A 104 14.02 7.86 -4.52
C ILE A 104 15.26 7.18 -3.93
N ALA A 105 16.39 7.88 -3.85
CA ALA A 105 17.62 7.34 -3.30
C ALA A 105 17.48 6.98 -1.80
N SER A 106 16.77 7.82 -1.03
CA SER A 106 16.43 7.54 0.37
C SER A 106 15.52 6.32 0.52
N VAL A 107 14.47 6.22 -0.30
CA VAL A 107 13.56 5.05 -0.34
C VAL A 107 14.34 3.79 -0.66
N LYS A 108 15.22 3.81 -1.68
CA LYS A 108 16.08 2.68 -2.03
C LYS A 108 16.96 2.24 -0.87
N LYS A 109 17.59 3.19 -0.18
CA LYS A 109 18.44 2.89 0.98
C LYS A 109 17.62 2.20 2.08
N LEU A 110 16.44 2.73 2.40
CA LEU A 110 15.56 2.14 3.41
C LEU A 110 15.06 0.75 3.00
N ALA A 111 14.71 0.55 1.73
CA ALA A 111 14.32 -0.76 1.20
C ALA A 111 15.42 -1.81 1.42
N THR A 112 16.67 -1.50 1.06
CA THR A 112 17.81 -2.38 1.33
C THR A 112 18.06 -2.62 2.83
N GLN A 113 17.83 -1.61 3.68
CA GLN A 113 17.97 -1.78 5.13
C GLN A 113 16.86 -2.64 5.73
N MET A 114 15.63 -2.50 5.24
CA MET A 114 14.51 -3.36 5.63
C MET A 114 14.75 -4.79 5.22
N ASP A 115 15.14 -5.03 3.96
CA ASP A 115 15.53 -6.34 3.42
C ASP A 115 16.59 -7.01 4.30
N ALA A 116 17.72 -6.33 4.54
CA ALA A 116 18.81 -6.85 5.36
C ALA A 116 18.42 -7.12 6.82
N SER A 117 17.59 -6.26 7.43
CA SER A 117 17.11 -6.48 8.80
C SER A 117 16.09 -7.62 8.88
N SER A 118 15.23 -7.77 7.87
CA SER A 118 14.30 -8.90 7.79
C SER A 118 15.00 -10.24 7.59
N ASP A 119 16.03 -10.30 6.73
CA ASP A 119 16.88 -11.49 6.54
C ASP A 119 17.63 -11.88 7.82
N ALA A 120 18.01 -10.89 8.62
CA ALA A 120 18.63 -11.09 9.93
C ALA A 120 17.63 -11.46 11.04
N ASN A 121 16.33 -11.56 10.75
CA ASN A 121 15.23 -11.72 11.72
C ASN A 121 15.17 -10.59 12.77
N ASP A 122 15.68 -9.40 12.45
CA ASP A 122 15.65 -8.23 13.33
C ASP A 122 14.38 -7.40 13.09
N LYS A 123 13.28 -7.82 13.74
CA LYS A 123 11.97 -7.16 13.65
C LYS A 123 12.03 -5.69 14.08
N GLU A 124 12.78 -5.37 15.13
CA GLU A 124 12.84 -4.00 15.67
C GLU A 124 13.53 -3.05 14.69
N ALA A 125 14.64 -3.48 14.08
CA ALA A 125 15.28 -2.71 13.03
C ALA A 125 14.39 -2.59 11.79
N ALA A 126 13.73 -3.68 11.36
CA ALA A 126 12.81 -3.65 10.23
C ALA A 126 11.66 -2.65 10.46
N GLN A 127 11.06 -2.65 11.65
CA GLN A 127 10.03 -1.67 12.03
C GLN A 127 10.59 -0.24 12.03
N SER A 128 11.76 0.00 12.61
CA SER A 128 12.39 1.33 12.66
C SER A 128 12.67 1.89 11.26
N HIS A 129 13.11 1.04 10.33
CA HIS A 129 13.30 1.43 8.93
C HIS A 129 11.96 1.67 8.21
N PHE A 130 10.94 0.85 8.47
CA PHE A 130 9.60 1.02 7.92
C PHE A 130 8.96 2.36 8.35
N GLU A 131 9.08 2.75 9.61
CA GLU A 131 8.57 4.05 10.08
C GLU A 131 9.19 5.22 9.33
N LYS A 132 10.51 5.17 9.09
CA LYS A 132 11.22 6.19 8.29
C LYS A 132 10.77 6.19 6.83
N LEU A 133 10.53 5.01 6.26
CA LEU A 133 10.01 4.88 4.90
C LEU A 133 8.63 5.54 4.80
N ARG A 134 7.72 5.20 5.72
CA ARG A 134 6.37 5.77 5.77
C ARG A 134 6.39 7.30 5.84
N THR A 135 7.21 7.88 6.72
CA THR A 135 7.35 9.34 6.81
C THR A 135 7.76 9.96 5.47
N ILE A 136 8.75 9.38 4.78
CA ILE A 136 9.20 9.89 3.47
C ILE A 136 8.10 9.78 2.42
N ILE A 137 7.35 8.67 2.41
CA ILE A 137 6.23 8.48 1.48
C ILE A 137 5.10 9.48 1.76
N ASP A 138 4.75 9.73 3.02
CA ASP A 138 3.73 10.70 3.42
C ASP A 138 4.10 12.13 2.98
N GLU A 139 5.36 12.51 3.17
CA GLU A 139 5.91 13.80 2.71
C GLU A 139 5.83 13.91 1.18
N LEU A 140 6.19 12.83 0.46
CA LEU A 140 6.14 12.77 -0.99
C LEU A 140 4.69 12.86 -1.50
N HIS A 141 3.76 12.13 -0.90
CA HIS A 141 2.34 12.18 -1.23
C HIS A 141 1.76 13.59 -1.01
N THR A 142 2.12 14.23 0.11
CA THR A 142 1.74 15.61 0.42
C THR A 142 2.27 16.58 -0.65
N TYR A 143 3.52 16.43 -1.06
CA TYR A 143 4.13 17.24 -2.11
C TYR A 143 3.34 17.17 -3.43
N TYR A 144 2.97 15.96 -3.89
CA TYR A 144 2.19 15.79 -5.11
C TYR A 144 0.73 16.26 -4.97
N SER A 145 0.13 16.11 -3.79
CA SER A 145 -1.22 16.58 -3.49
C SER A 145 -1.32 18.10 -3.57
N ILE A 146 -0.36 18.83 -3.01
CA ILE A 146 -0.32 20.31 -3.07
C ILE A 146 -0.13 20.78 -4.53
N LYS A 147 0.71 20.08 -5.31
CA LYS A 147 0.97 20.44 -6.71
C LYS A 147 -0.25 20.31 -7.62
N LYS A 148 -1.14 19.35 -7.36
CA LYS A 148 -2.43 19.22 -8.07
C LYS A 148 -3.31 20.47 -7.95
N HIS A 149 -3.16 21.25 -6.88
CA HIS A 149 -3.97 22.44 -6.62
C HIS A 149 -3.34 23.76 -7.09
N THR A 150 -2.16 23.72 -7.70
CA THR A 150 -1.42 24.91 -8.17
C THR A 150 -1.25 24.98 -9.69
N GLN A 151 -1.91 24.07 -10.43
CA GLN A 151 -2.03 24.07 -11.89
C GLN A 151 -3.49 24.34 -12.29
#